data_AF-X1P0C5-F1
#
_entry.id   AF-X1P0C5-F1
#
_cell.length_a   1.000
_cell.length_b   1.000
_cell.length_c   1.000
_cell.angle_alpha   90.00
_cell.angle_beta   90.00
_cell.angle_gamma   90.00
#
_symmetry.space_group_name_H-M   'P 1'
#
loop_
_entity.id
_entity.type
_entity.pdbx_description
1 polymer ?
#
loop_
_entity_poly.entity_id
_entity_poly.type
_entity_poly.pdbx_seq_one_letter_code
_entity_poly.pdbx_strand_id
1 'polypeptide(L)' 'AQALIQKGKEATEGILNMIEMAYRAYDPCIACATHSLPGQLPLEVVIYNAKGKEVKRLSQYLS' A
#
# COMPACT_ATOMS: atom_id res chain seq x y z
N ALA A 1 -8.14 2.15 -5.26
CA ALA A 1 -7.45 3.22 -4.50
C ALA A 1 -8.38 4.36 -4.05
N GLN A 2 -9.13 5.03 -4.95
CA GLN A 2 -10.01 6.17 -4.59
C GLN A 2 -11.10 5.86 -3.56
N ALA A 3 -11.58 4.60 -3.48
CA ALA A 3 -12.54 4.21 -2.45
C ALA A 3 -11.96 4.21 -1.02
N LEU A 4 -10.66 3.91 -0.89
CA LEU A 4 -9.97 3.74 0.39
C LEU A 4 -9.23 5.01 0.84
N ILE A 5 -8.59 5.72 -0.10
CA ILE A 5 -7.88 6.97 0.18
C ILE A 5 -8.78 8.14 -0.25
N GLN A 6 -9.40 8.79 0.74
CA GLN A 6 -10.32 9.91 0.54
C GLN A 6 -9.70 11.22 1.01
N LYS A 7 -9.97 12.31 0.28
CA LYS A 7 -9.48 13.64 0.61
C LYS A 7 -9.96 14.04 2.02
N GLY A 8 -9.01 14.38 2.90
CA GLY A 8 -9.30 14.82 4.28
C GLY A 8 -9.40 13.69 5.31
N LYS A 9 -9.28 12.41 4.92
CA LYS A 9 -9.12 11.29 5.86
C LYS A 9 -7.64 10.90 5.92
N GLU A 10 -7.15 10.66 7.14
CA GLU A 10 -5.79 10.17 7.30
C GLU A 10 -5.64 8.77 6.70
N ALA A 11 -4.57 8.57 5.95
CA ALA A 11 -4.15 7.24 5.54
C ALA A 11 -3.61 6.51 6.78
N THR A 12 -4.34 5.46 7.19
CA THR A 12 -4.05 4.61 8.35
C THR A 12 -3.48 3.26 7.92
N GLU A 13 -2.89 2.54 8.86
CA GLU A 13 -2.36 1.18 8.64
C GLU A 13 -3.43 0.21 8.11
N GLY A 14 -4.67 0.30 8.59
CA GLY A 14 -5.77 -0.54 8.09
C GLY A 14 -6.08 -0.31 6.60
N ILE A 15 -5.87 0.91 6.09
CA ILE A 15 -6.00 1.20 4.65
C ILE A 15 -4.85 0.56 3.87
N LEU A 16 -3.63 0.57 4.41
CA LEU A 16 -2.47 -0.09 3.79
C LEU A 16 -2.69 -1.61 3.69
N ASN A 17 -3.18 -2.25 4.76
CA ASN A 17 -3.47 -3.69 4.77
C ASN A 17 -4.54 -4.08 3.72
N MET A 18 -5.58 -3.26 3.55
CA MET A 18 -6.59 -3.48 2.50
C MET A 18 -6.01 -3.32 1.09
N ILE A 19 -5.09 -2.37 0.89
CA ILE A 19 -4.39 -2.19 -0.38
C ILE A 19 -3.49 -3.40 -0.66
N GLU A 20 -2.77 -3.90 0.34
CA GLU A 20 -1.94 -5.10 0.23
C GLU A 20 -2.78 -6.34 -0.14
N MET A 21 -3.93 -6.54 0.51
CA MET A 21 -4.85 -7.63 0.18
C MET A 21 -5.35 -7.56 -1.27
N ALA A 22 -5.76 -6.36 -1.73
CA ALA A 22 -6.21 -6.18 -3.11
C ALA A 22 -5.10 -6.43 -4.13
N TYR A 23 -3.85 -6.06 -3.80
CA TYR A 23 -2.68 -6.30 -4.63
C TYR A 23 -2.33 -7.78 -4.72
N ARG A 24 -2.36 -8.52 -3.59
CA ARG A 24 -2.19 -9.99 -3.55
C ARG A 24 -3.24 -10.74 -4.39
N ALA A 25 -4.47 -10.25 -4.44
CA ALA A 25 -5.55 -10.85 -5.24
C ALA A 25 -5.40 -10.57 -6.75
N TYR A 26 -4.73 -9.48 -7.13
CA TYR A 26 -4.52 -9.11 -8.53
C TYR A 26 -3.40 -9.92 -9.19
N ASP A 27 -2.37 -10.29 -8.43
CA ASP A 27 -1.26 -11.13 -8.90
C ASP A 27 -1.17 -12.44 -8.11
N PRO A 28 -1.60 -13.58 -8.67
CA PRO A 28 -1.53 -14.88 -8.00
C PRO A 28 -0.09 -15.32 -7.66
N CYS A 29 0.94 -14.78 -8.32
CA CYS A 29 2.33 -15.02 -7.93
C CYS A 29 2.67 -14.38 -6.57
N ILE A 30 1.96 -13.32 -6.19
CA ILE A 30 2.10 -12.62 -4.90
C ILE A 30 1.18 -13.23 -3.84
N ALA A 31 0.10 -13.90 -4.25
CA ALA A 31 -0.84 -14.56 -3.35
C ALA A 31 -0.21 -15.71 -2.53
N CYS A 32 0.70 -16.48 -3.14
CA CYS A 32 1.29 -17.66 -2.49
C CYS A 32 2.43 -17.34 -1.52
N ALA A 33 3.02 -16.13 -1.58
CA ALA A 33 4.18 -15.73 -0.78
C ALA A 33 5.36 -16.73 -0.78
N THR A 34 5.41 -17.66 -1.74
CA THR A 34 6.36 -18.79 -1.74
C THR A 34 7.77 -18.41 -2.19
N HIS A 35 7.97 -17.22 -2.77
CA HIS A 35 9.29 -16.74 -3.21
C HIS A 35 9.77 -15.45 -2.54
N SER A 36 8.99 -14.84 -1.66
CA SER A 36 9.38 -13.63 -0.92
C SER A 36 9.61 -14.01 0.53
N LEU A 37 10.81 -14.43 0.92
CA LEU A 37 11.22 -14.44 2.34
C LEU A 37 11.28 -12.96 2.78
N PRO A 38 10.39 -12.43 3.66
CA PRO A 38 9.79 -13.04 4.85
C PRO A 38 8.24 -13.14 4.85
N GLY A 39 7.61 -13.27 3.70
CA GLY A 39 6.14 -13.38 3.53
C GLY A 39 5.39 -12.05 3.57
N GLN A 40 6.13 -10.95 3.66
CA GLN A 40 5.64 -9.57 3.70
C GLN A 40 5.96 -8.88 2.38
N LEU A 41 5.00 -8.11 1.86
CA LEU A 41 5.18 -7.33 0.64
C LEU A 41 5.81 -5.98 1.01
N PRO A 42 7.04 -5.65 0.55
CA PRO A 42 7.55 -4.29 0.70
C PRO A 42 6.63 -3.32 -0.04
N LEU A 43 6.00 -2.41 0.70
CA LEU A 43 5.01 -1.48 0.19
C LEU A 43 5.39 -0.05 0.54
N GLU A 44 5.56 0.78 -0.49
CA GLU A 44 5.65 2.22 -0.36
C GLU A 44 4.37 2.88 -0.88
N VAL A 45 3.78 3.78 -0.08
CA VAL A 45 2.66 4.63 -0.49
C VAL A 45 3.08 6.09 -0.36
N VAL A 46 3.19 6.77 -1.51
CA VAL A 46 3.45 8.20 -1.58
C VAL A 46 2.16 8.92 -1.96
N ILE A 47 1.70 9.82 -1.09
CA ILE A 47 0.49 10.61 -1.27
C ILE A 47 0.91 12.00 -1.77
N TYR A 48 0.35 12.41 -2.91
CA TYR A 48 0.54 13.73 -3.50
C TYR A 48 -0.74 14.56 -3.39
N ASN A 49 -0.58 15.87 -3.17
CA ASN A 49 -1.71 16.79 -3.24
C ASN A 49 -2.03 17.17 -4.70
N ALA A 50 -3.11 17.92 -4.92
CA ALA A 50 -3.56 18.35 -6.25
C ALA A 50 -2.55 19.25 -7.01
N LYS A 51 -1.50 19.75 -6.33
CA LYS A 51 -0.39 20.51 -6.94
C LYS A 51 0.83 19.65 -7.23
N GLY A 52 0.73 18.32 -7.08
CA GLY A 52 1.84 17.39 -7.28
C GLY A 52 2.89 17.40 -6.16
N LYS A 53 2.64 18.07 -5.03
CA LYS A 53 3.56 18.08 -3.89
C LYS A 53 3.29 16.88 -2.98
N GLU A 54 4.35 16.18 -2.59
CA GLU A 54 4.31 15.10 -1.61
C GLU A 54 3.76 15.63 -0.27
N VAL A 55 2.70 14.99 0.23
CA VAL A 55 2.06 15.32 1.51
C VAL A 55 2.29 14.25 2.56
N LYS A 56 2.49 12.99 2.16
CA LYS A 56 2.78 11.92 3.10
C LYS A 56 3.46 10.76 2.38
N ARG A 57 4.40 10.14 3.06
CA ARG A 57 5.03 8.87 2.66
C ARG A 57 4.81 7.86 3.76
N LEU A 58 4.35 6.68 3.37
CA LEU A 58 4.14 5.54 4.26
C LEU A 58 4.92 4.37 3.68
N SER A 59 5.70 3.72 4.52
CA SER A 59 6.54 2.59 4.16
C SER A 59 6.26 1.44 5.12
N GLN A 60 5.95 0.26 4.58
CA GLN A 60 5.87 -0.98 5.33
C GLN A 60 6.82 -2.00 4.69
N TYR A 61 7.63 -2.65 5.53
CA TYR A 61 8.55 -3.73 5.13
C TYR A 61 9.59 -3.34 4.07
N LEU A 62 9.81 -2.03 3.87
CA LEU A 62 10.98 -1.50 3.18
C LEU A 62 12.17 -1.60 4.12
N SER A 63 13.17 -2.39 3.73
CA SER A 63 14.44 -2.55 4.44
C SER A 63 15.45 -1.49 4.00
#